data_AF-A0A939H3Z2-F1
#
_entry.id   AF-A0A939H3Z2-F1
#
_cell.length_a   1.000
_cell.length_b   1.000
_cell.length_c   1.000
_cell.angle_alpha   90.00
_cell.angle_beta   90.00
_cell.angle_gamma   90.00
#
_symmetry.space_group_name_H-M   'P 1'
#
loop_
_entity.id
_entity.type
_entity.pdbx_description
1 polymer ?
#
loop_
_entity_poly.entity_id
_entity_poly.type
_entity_poly.pdbx_seq_one_letter_code
_entity_poly.pdbx_strand_id
1 'polypeptide(L)'
;MIQKKICVLGATGVGKTSLTRKFVDGIFSEKYLTTIGVKIDKKIVPTSSSDVQLMIWDMEGIDRYCGFNPKYLRGASAFIVVTDQSRAQSLVEGMEILSMAREHTDAPAILVVNKCDLDMKWHWREDHVDTQAELFQARFNTSAKTGVQVNNMFKSIAALSIE
;
A
#
# COMPACT_ATOMS: atom_id res chain seq x y z
N MET A 1 1.14 24.41 0.41
CA MET A 1 0.57 23.07 0.10
C MET A 1 1.74 22.14 -0.18
N ILE A 2 1.89 21.09 0.63
CA ILE A 2 3.00 20.14 0.50
C ILE A 2 2.55 19.00 -0.41
N GLN A 3 3.35 18.65 -1.42
CA GLN A 3 3.07 17.51 -2.28
C GLN A 3 3.95 16.34 -1.85
N LYS A 4 3.36 15.16 -1.64
CA LYS A 4 4.08 13.96 -1.19
C LYS A 4 3.75 12.79 -2.09
N LYS A 5 4.79 12.09 -2.57
CA LYS A 5 4.65 10.93 -3.46
C LYS A 5 4.56 9.66 -2.63
N ILE A 6 3.48 8.92 -2.78
CA ILE A 6 3.24 7.67 -2.07
C ILE A 6 3.18 6.55 -3.10
N CYS A 7 4.10 5.59 -3.03
CA CYS A 7 4.05 4.42 -3.91
C CYS A 7 3.29 3.28 -3.24
N VAL A 8 2.31 2.72 -3.94
CA VAL A 8 1.54 1.56 -3.48
C VAL A 8 2.17 0.31 -4.10
N LEU A 9 2.75 -0.50 -3.23
CA LEU A 9 3.52 -1.69 -3.56
C LEU A 9 2.78 -2.96 -3.11
N GLY A 10 3.14 -4.10 -3.68
CA GLY A 10 2.57 -5.40 -3.35
C GLY A 10 2.26 -6.23 -4.59
N ALA A 11 2.07 -7.52 -4.37
CA ALA A 11 1.88 -8.49 -5.43
C ALA A 11 0.60 -8.26 -6.26
N THR A 12 0.50 -8.93 -7.40
CA THR A 12 -0.71 -8.95 -8.22
C THR A 12 -1.90 -9.54 -7.42
N GLY A 13 -3.07 -8.91 -7.53
CA GLY A 13 -4.30 -9.41 -6.89
C GLY A 13 -4.58 -8.96 -5.44
N VAL A 14 -3.64 -8.27 -4.77
CA VAL A 14 -3.79 -7.89 -3.35
C VAL A 14 -4.77 -6.72 -3.12
N GLY A 15 -5.09 -5.95 -4.16
CA GLY A 15 -6.10 -4.88 -4.11
C GLY A 15 -5.57 -3.44 -4.01
N LYS A 16 -4.33 -3.18 -4.44
CA LYS A 16 -3.72 -1.83 -4.52
C LYS A 16 -4.63 -0.80 -5.19
N THR A 17 -5.01 -1.06 -6.44
CA THR A 17 -5.92 -0.22 -7.23
C THR A 17 -7.28 -0.05 -6.57
N SER A 18 -7.81 -1.11 -5.93
CA SER A 18 -9.10 -1.04 -5.24
C SER A 18 -9.03 -0.14 -4.00
N LEU A 19 -7.94 -0.20 -3.23
CA LEU A 19 -7.71 0.70 -2.10
C LEU A 19 -7.57 2.15 -2.56
N THR A 20 -6.75 2.39 -3.60
CA THR A 20 -6.57 3.73 -4.18
C THR A 20 -7.89 4.32 -4.66
N ARG A 21 -8.69 3.56 -5.44
CA ARG A 21 -10.00 4.02 -5.91
C ARG A 21 -11.01 4.20 -4.79
N LYS A 22 -11.02 3.30 -3.80
CA LYS A 22 -11.88 3.45 -2.63
C LYS A 22 -11.56 4.72 -1.85
N PHE A 23 -10.28 5.05 -1.74
CA PHE A 23 -9.85 6.28 -1.10
C PHE A 23 -10.16 7.52 -1.94
N VAL A 24 -9.80 7.53 -3.22
CA VAL A 24 -9.90 8.72 -4.08
C VAL A 24 -11.36 9.00 -4.46
N ASP A 25 -12.04 7.97 -4.99
CA ASP A 25 -13.38 8.09 -5.60
C ASP A 25 -14.50 7.65 -4.66
N GLY A 26 -14.20 6.96 -3.55
CA GLY A 26 -15.21 6.36 -2.67
C GLY A 26 -15.81 5.05 -3.22
N ILE A 27 -15.38 4.61 -4.40
CA ILE A 27 -15.99 3.52 -5.18
C ILE A 27 -15.19 2.23 -5.04
N PHE A 28 -15.89 1.11 -5.02
CA PHE A 28 -15.34 -0.24 -5.18
C PHE A 28 -15.99 -0.93 -6.37
N SER A 29 -15.23 -1.75 -7.09
CA SER A 29 -15.70 -2.57 -8.21
C SER A 29 -15.20 -3.99 -8.04
N GLU A 30 -16.10 -4.97 -8.17
CA GLU A 30 -15.74 -6.39 -8.13
C GLU A 30 -15.03 -6.86 -9.41
N LYS A 31 -15.13 -6.10 -10.50
CA LYS A 31 -14.39 -6.40 -11.73
C LYS A 31 -12.89 -6.28 -11.46
N TYR A 32 -12.20 -7.40 -11.54
CA TYR A 32 -10.75 -7.45 -11.49
C TYR A 32 -10.17 -6.83 -12.76
N LEU A 33 -9.44 -5.75 -12.61
CA LEU A 33 -8.68 -5.09 -13.68
C LEU A 33 -7.22 -4.99 -13.23
N THR A 34 -6.32 -5.58 -14.00
CA THR A 34 -4.88 -5.46 -13.75
C THR A 34 -4.40 -4.07 -14.20
N THR A 35 -3.66 -3.38 -13.34
CA THR A 35 -2.98 -2.12 -13.71
C THR A 35 -1.78 -2.44 -14.58
N ILE A 36 -1.69 -1.82 -15.76
CA ILE A 36 -0.51 -1.89 -16.62
C ILE A 36 0.36 -0.66 -16.35
N GLY A 37 1.62 -0.87 -15.97
CA GLY A 37 2.56 0.20 -15.64
C GLY A 37 2.23 0.91 -14.33
N VAL A 38 1.94 2.21 -14.39
CA VAL A 38 1.66 3.03 -13.20
C VAL A 38 0.48 3.95 -13.45
N LYS A 39 -0.48 3.95 -12.52
CA LYS A 39 -1.55 4.96 -12.45
C LYS A 39 -1.23 5.96 -11.35
N ILE A 40 -1.38 7.25 -11.65
CA ILE A 40 -1.14 8.33 -10.69
C ILE A 40 -2.47 9.02 -10.40
N ASP A 41 -2.91 8.93 -9.15
CA ASP A 41 -4.07 9.65 -8.62
C ASP A 41 -3.63 10.74 -7.64
N LYS A 42 -4.46 11.78 -7.49
CA LYS A 42 -4.18 12.91 -6.58
C LYS A 42 -5.32 13.07 -5.60
N LYS A 43 -5.00 13.25 -4.31
CA LYS A 43 -5.99 13.61 -3.29
C LYS A 43 -5.39 14.50 -2.22
N ILE A 44 -6.11 15.56 -1.87
CA ILE A 44 -5.75 16.45 -0.76
C ILE A 44 -6.23 15.80 0.54
N VAL A 45 -5.33 15.70 1.50
CA VAL A 45 -5.58 15.14 2.83
C VAL A 45 -5.25 16.22 3.86
N PRO A 46 -6.25 16.70 4.61
CA PRO A 46 -6.01 17.59 5.74
C PRO A 46 -5.24 16.85 6.84
N THR A 47 -4.13 17.43 7.30
CA THR A 47 -3.39 16.96 8.49
C THR A 47 -3.39 18.05 9.57
N SER A 48 -2.93 17.74 10.78
CA SER A 48 -2.88 18.70 11.89
C SER A 48 -1.95 19.88 11.61
N SER A 49 -0.88 19.68 10.83
CA SER A 49 0.12 20.72 10.54
C SER A 49 -0.13 21.45 9.23
N SER A 50 -0.57 20.75 8.18
CA SER A 50 -0.85 21.35 6.86
C SER A 50 -1.64 20.42 5.93
N ASP A 51 -2.26 20.98 4.90
CA ASP A 51 -2.85 20.19 3.83
C ASP A 51 -1.76 19.55 2.96
N VAL A 52 -1.81 18.22 2.87
CA VAL A 52 -0.90 17.42 2.06
C VAL A 52 -1.63 16.95 0.81
N GLN A 53 -1.08 17.24 -0.36
CA GLN A 53 -1.52 16.62 -1.61
C GLN A 53 -0.76 15.32 -1.81
N LEU A 54 -1.45 14.19 -1.63
CA LEU A 54 -0.91 12.88 -1.94
C LEU A 54 -0.93 12.66 -3.45
N MET A 55 0.24 12.36 -3.99
CA MET A 55 0.44 11.80 -5.32
C MET A 55 0.54 10.29 -5.15
N ILE A 56 -0.56 9.58 -5.37
CA ILE A 56 -0.66 8.14 -5.15
C ILE A 56 -0.25 7.43 -6.45
N TRP A 57 0.89 6.75 -6.39
CA TRP A 57 1.42 5.94 -7.49
C TRP A 57 0.95 4.51 -7.27
N ASP A 58 -0.17 4.15 -7.90
CA ASP A 58 -0.68 2.79 -7.96
C ASP A 58 0.11 2.02 -9.02
N MET A 59 0.94 1.11 -8.54
CA MET A 59 1.89 0.36 -9.36
C MET A 59 1.22 -0.92 -9.85
N GLU A 60 1.61 -1.37 -11.05
CA GLU A 60 1.33 -2.73 -11.49
C GLU A 60 1.78 -3.74 -10.42
N GLY A 61 1.00 -4.81 -10.27
CA GLY A 61 1.38 -5.89 -9.38
C GLY A 61 2.67 -6.55 -9.86
N ILE A 62 3.54 -6.86 -8.90
CA ILE A 62 4.77 -7.57 -9.19
C ILE A 62 4.44 -9.06 -9.10
N ASP A 63 4.76 -9.78 -10.16
CA ASP A 63 4.63 -11.23 -10.27
C ASP A 63 5.66 -11.78 -11.27
N ARG A 64 5.52 -13.04 -11.69
CA ARG A 64 6.45 -13.72 -12.59
C ARG A 64 6.52 -13.10 -14.00
N TYR A 65 5.51 -12.32 -14.40
CA TYR A 65 5.40 -11.73 -15.73
C TYR A 65 5.62 -10.22 -15.72
N CYS A 66 5.31 -9.56 -14.60
CA CYS A 66 5.44 -8.12 -14.43
C CYS A 66 6.54 -7.78 -13.42
N GLY A 67 7.63 -7.19 -13.91
CA GLY A 67 8.84 -6.91 -13.13
C GLY A 67 8.81 -5.59 -12.34
N PHE A 68 9.58 -5.55 -11.26
CA PHE A 68 9.81 -4.35 -10.46
C PHE A 68 10.69 -3.34 -11.22
N ASN A 69 10.20 -2.11 -11.44
CA ASN A 69 10.98 -1.05 -12.08
C ASN A 69 11.35 0.03 -11.05
N PRO A 70 12.61 0.06 -10.57
CA PRO A 70 13.03 0.96 -9.48
C PRO A 70 12.96 2.45 -9.85
N LYS A 71 12.93 2.79 -11.14
CA LYS A 71 12.81 4.19 -11.59
C LYS A 71 11.55 4.86 -11.05
N TYR A 72 10.49 4.08 -10.83
CA TYR A 72 9.24 4.59 -10.28
C TYR A 72 9.32 4.93 -8.78
N LEU A 73 10.34 4.46 -8.05
CA LEU A 73 10.52 4.79 -6.64
C LEU A 73 11.23 6.12 -6.41
N ARG A 74 11.87 6.69 -7.44
CA ARG A 74 12.59 7.95 -7.31
C ARG A 74 11.67 9.04 -6.77
N GLY A 75 12.09 9.67 -5.67
CA GLY A 75 11.34 10.73 -4.99
C GLY A 75 10.11 10.25 -4.22
N ALA A 76 9.97 8.95 -3.95
CA ALA A 76 8.94 8.45 -3.04
C ALA A 76 9.17 9.02 -1.64
N SER A 77 8.10 9.56 -1.05
CA SER A 77 8.08 10.08 0.31
C SER A 77 7.68 9.01 1.32
N ALA A 78 6.91 8.00 0.89
CA ALA A 78 6.57 6.84 1.72
C ALA A 78 6.04 5.68 0.85
N PHE A 79 5.98 4.49 1.45
CA PHE A 79 5.47 3.27 0.84
C PHE A 79 4.25 2.70 1.56
N ILE A 80 3.31 2.20 0.77
CA ILE A 80 2.21 1.37 1.25
C ILE A 80 2.43 -0.03 0.70
N VAL A 81 2.76 -1.00 1.55
CA VAL A 81 2.94 -2.40 1.15
C VAL A 81 1.63 -3.15 1.41
N VAL A 82 0.94 -3.53 0.35
CA VAL A 82 -0.38 -4.17 0.42
C VAL A 82 -0.25 -5.68 0.29
N THR A 83 -0.90 -6.38 1.22
CA THR A 83 -1.03 -7.84 1.27
C THR A 83 -2.51 -8.22 1.31
N ASP A 84 -2.80 -9.51 1.14
CA ASP A 84 -4.15 -10.07 1.07
C ASP A 84 -4.37 -11.03 2.24
N GLN A 85 -5.35 -10.73 3.10
CA GLN A 85 -5.72 -11.56 4.25
C GLN A 85 -6.14 -12.98 3.87
N SER A 86 -6.54 -13.24 2.63
CA SER A 86 -6.92 -14.57 2.15
C SER A 86 -5.75 -15.35 1.54
N ARG A 87 -4.58 -14.73 1.34
CA ARG A 87 -3.40 -15.32 0.67
C ARG A 87 -2.10 -15.09 1.45
N ALA A 88 -1.68 -16.09 2.22
CA ALA A 88 -0.45 -16.06 3.03
C ALA A 88 0.80 -15.61 2.26
N GLN A 89 0.98 -16.15 1.04
CA GLN A 89 2.13 -15.84 0.19
C GLN A 89 2.28 -14.35 -0.12
N SER A 90 1.18 -13.58 -0.11
CA SER A 90 1.21 -12.14 -0.41
C SER A 90 2.01 -11.33 0.60
N LEU A 91 2.14 -11.82 1.84
CA LEU A 91 3.00 -11.20 2.84
C LEU A 91 4.46 -11.35 2.44
N VAL A 92 4.90 -12.57 2.18
CA VAL A 92 6.29 -12.87 1.76
C VAL A 92 6.67 -12.05 0.52
N GLU A 93 5.80 -12.04 -0.50
CA GLU A 93 5.98 -11.23 -1.72
C GLU A 93 6.08 -9.73 -1.37
N GLY A 94 5.23 -9.23 -0.48
CA GLY A 94 5.26 -7.84 -0.03
C GLY A 94 6.59 -7.45 0.62
N MET A 95 7.20 -8.35 1.38
CA MET A 95 8.50 -8.12 2.03
C MET A 95 9.65 -8.12 1.05
N GLU A 96 9.65 -9.05 0.11
CA GLU A 96 10.65 -9.08 -0.98
C GLU A 96 10.57 -7.78 -1.79
N ILE A 97 9.36 -7.31 -2.09
CA ILE A 97 9.13 -6.03 -2.79
C ILE A 97 9.65 -4.86 -1.97
N LEU A 98 9.42 -4.83 -0.65
CA LEU A 98 9.96 -3.79 0.22
C LEU A 98 11.50 -3.83 0.26
N SER A 99 12.09 -5.03 0.32
CA SER A 99 13.54 -5.20 0.31
C SER A 99 14.15 -4.61 -0.97
N MET A 100 13.59 -4.93 -2.14
CA MET A 100 14.01 -4.33 -3.42
C MET A 100 13.82 -2.81 -3.46
N ALA A 101 12.77 -2.29 -2.83
CA ALA A 101 12.54 -0.85 -2.72
C ALA A 101 13.59 -0.15 -1.86
N ARG A 102 14.00 -0.78 -0.76
CA ARG A 102 15.02 -0.26 0.17
C ARG A 102 16.42 -0.22 -0.41
N GLU A 103 16.73 -1.02 -1.43
CA GLU A 103 17.97 -0.87 -2.20
C GLU A 103 18.10 0.51 -2.89
N HIS A 104 16.99 1.25 -3.03
CA HIS A 104 16.93 2.51 -3.78
C HIS A 104 16.54 3.71 -2.91
N THR A 105 15.91 3.51 -1.75
CA THR A 105 15.45 4.58 -0.86
C THR A 105 15.03 4.07 0.52
N ASP A 106 15.35 4.84 1.56
CA ASP A 106 14.95 4.58 2.95
C ASP A 106 13.58 5.17 3.32
N ALA A 107 12.72 5.44 2.34
CA ALA A 107 11.41 6.03 2.59
C ALA A 107 10.59 5.15 3.56
N PRO A 108 9.88 5.75 4.52
CA PRO A 108 9.13 5.00 5.52
C PRO A 108 8.00 4.21 4.87
N ALA A 109 7.70 3.04 5.44
CA ALA A 109 6.69 2.12 4.90
C ALA A 109 5.63 1.79 5.95
N ILE A 110 4.40 1.55 5.49
CA ILE A 110 3.34 0.92 6.29
C ILE A 110 2.92 -0.40 5.67
N LEU A 111 2.51 -1.34 6.52
CA LEU A 111 1.95 -2.62 6.10
C LEU A 111 0.43 -2.54 6.06
N VAL A 112 -0.17 -3.04 4.98
CA VAL A 112 -1.62 -3.07 4.81
C VAL A 112 -2.08 -4.48 4.51
N VAL A 113 -2.83 -5.06 5.45
CA VAL A 113 -3.49 -6.35 5.28
C VAL A 113 -4.89 -6.08 4.76
N ASN A 114 -5.07 -6.21 3.44
CA ASN A 114 -6.33 -5.92 2.78
C ASN A 114 -7.27 -7.15 2.78
N LYS A 115 -8.53 -6.91 2.42
CA LYS A 115 -9.61 -7.91 2.35
C LYS A 115 -9.96 -8.49 3.73
N CYS A 116 -9.92 -7.66 4.78
CA CYS A 116 -10.33 -8.07 6.11
C CYS A 116 -11.83 -8.38 6.25
N ASP A 117 -12.62 -8.11 5.20
CA ASP A 117 -14.00 -8.55 5.04
C ASP A 117 -14.13 -10.04 4.69
N LEU A 118 -13.02 -10.72 4.37
CA LEU A 118 -12.98 -12.15 4.10
C LEU A 118 -12.45 -12.92 5.32
N ASP A 119 -12.90 -14.15 5.49
CA ASP A 119 -12.40 -15.04 6.53
C ASP A 119 -10.90 -15.26 6.38
N MET A 120 -10.19 -15.16 7.51
CA MET A 120 -8.76 -15.43 7.56
C MET A 120 -8.51 -16.93 7.44
N LYS A 121 -8.13 -17.38 6.25
CA LYS A 121 -7.95 -18.81 5.93
C LYS A 121 -6.60 -19.40 6.41
N TRP A 122 -5.79 -18.61 7.10
CA TRP A 122 -4.45 -19.00 7.53
C TRP A 122 -4.06 -18.23 8.77
N HIS A 123 -3.42 -18.90 9.70
CA HIS A 123 -2.85 -18.26 10.88
C HIS A 123 -1.47 -17.74 10.51
N TRP A 124 -1.25 -16.46 10.78
CA TRP A 124 0.10 -15.94 10.78
C TRP A 124 0.83 -16.69 11.89
N ARG A 125 1.98 -17.29 11.59
CA ARG A 125 2.91 -17.67 12.64
C ARG A 125 3.35 -16.36 13.29
N GLU A 126 2.93 -16.10 14.53
CA GLU A 126 3.18 -14.84 15.26
C GLU A 126 4.66 -14.45 15.21
N ASP A 127 5.53 -15.47 15.23
CA ASP A 127 6.97 -15.42 15.07
C ASP A 127 7.47 -14.72 13.78
N HIS A 128 6.73 -14.78 12.66
CA HIS A 128 7.12 -14.13 11.39
C HIS A 128 6.65 -12.67 11.26
N VAL A 129 5.68 -12.27 12.08
CA VAL A 129 5.04 -10.95 11.95
C VAL A 129 5.68 -9.97 12.91
N ASP A 130 6.00 -10.43 14.12
CA ASP A 130 6.67 -9.61 15.12
C ASP A 130 8.10 -9.25 14.70
N THR A 131 8.82 -10.19 14.07
CA THR A 131 10.14 -9.91 13.48
C THR A 131 10.10 -8.92 12.31
N GLN A 132 8.94 -8.71 11.70
CA GLN A 132 8.78 -7.81 10.55
C GLN A 132 8.00 -6.54 10.88
N ALA A 133 7.43 -6.44 12.08
CA ALA A 133 6.80 -5.23 12.58
C ALA A 133 7.78 -4.06 12.60
N GLU A 134 9.05 -4.30 12.90
CA GLU A 134 10.12 -3.28 12.89
C GLU A 134 10.39 -2.68 11.50
N LEU A 135 9.97 -3.35 10.42
CA LEU A 135 10.15 -2.86 9.06
C LEU A 135 9.10 -1.82 8.67
N PHE A 136 8.04 -1.67 9.46
CA PHE A 136 6.91 -0.80 9.16
C PHE A 136 6.63 0.17 10.29
N GLN A 137 6.33 1.41 9.94
CA GLN A 137 5.96 2.45 10.91
C GLN A 137 4.55 2.24 11.47
N ALA A 138 3.70 1.53 10.73
CA ALA A 138 2.35 1.18 11.15
C ALA A 138 1.83 -0.02 10.35
N ARG A 139 0.81 -0.68 10.92
CA ARG A 139 0.05 -1.75 10.27
C ARG A 139 -1.44 -1.43 10.28
N PHE A 140 -2.11 -1.67 9.15
CA PHE A 140 -3.56 -1.51 9.00
C PHE A 140 -4.21 -2.78 8.46
N ASN A 141 -5.29 -3.23 9.10
CA ASN A 141 -6.21 -4.19 8.51
C ASN A 141 -7.31 -3.41 7.79
N THR A 142 -7.41 -3.57 6.47
CA THR A 142 -8.26 -2.77 5.61
C THR A 142 -9.18 -3.63 4.76
N SER A 143 -10.25 -3.01 4.27
CA SER A 143 -11.09 -3.59 3.23
C SER A 143 -11.45 -2.52 2.22
N ALA A 144 -10.94 -2.67 0.99
CA ALA A 144 -11.35 -1.83 -0.12
C ALA A 144 -12.86 -1.97 -0.44
N LYS A 145 -13.44 -3.15 -0.18
CA LYS A 145 -14.85 -3.44 -0.40
C LYS A 145 -15.75 -2.63 0.53
N THR A 146 -15.49 -2.70 1.83
CA THR A 146 -16.33 -2.04 2.86
C THR A 146 -15.88 -0.62 3.15
N GLY A 147 -14.61 -0.28 2.87
CA GLY A 147 -13.99 1.00 3.24
C GLY A 147 -13.35 1.01 4.64
N VAL A 148 -13.39 -0.12 5.36
CA VAL A 148 -12.78 -0.24 6.70
C VAL A 148 -11.31 0.17 6.65
N GLN A 149 -10.96 1.11 7.53
CA GLN A 149 -9.63 1.71 7.72
C GLN A 149 -8.98 2.37 6.50
N VAL A 150 -9.63 2.42 5.33
CA VAL A 150 -9.02 2.98 4.11
C VAL A 150 -8.62 4.44 4.30
N ASN A 151 -9.55 5.28 4.78
CA ASN A 151 -9.25 6.69 5.02
C ASN A 151 -8.22 6.91 6.13
N ASN A 152 -8.25 6.08 7.19
CA ASN A 152 -7.35 6.22 8.32
C ASN A 152 -5.91 5.87 7.94
N MET A 153 -5.73 4.80 7.16
CA MET A 153 -4.44 4.41 6.58
C MET A 153 -3.85 5.55 5.73
N PHE A 154 -4.62 6.12 4.79
CA PHE A 154 -4.12 7.21 3.94
C PHE A 154 -3.89 8.53 4.70
N LYS A 155 -4.61 8.78 5.80
CA LYS A 155 -4.31 9.90 6.70
C LYS A 155 -3.01 9.67 7.48
N SER A 156 -2.79 8.44 7.96
CA SER A 156 -1.57 8.07 8.67
C SER A 156 -0.33 8.18 7.78
N ILE A 157 -0.38 7.68 6.54
CA ILE A 157 0.76 7.83 5.60
C ILE A 157 0.98 9.31 5.22
N ALA A 158 -0.07 10.13 5.16
CA ALA A 158 0.07 11.56 4.90
C ALA A 158 0.84 12.26 6.02
N ALA A 159 0.51 11.99 7.28
CA ALA A 159 1.23 12.51 8.43
C ALA A 159 2.69 12.03 8.45
N LEU A 160 2.90 10.72 8.29
CA LEU A 160 4.23 10.10 8.24
C LEU A 160 5.13 10.70 7.15
N SER A 161 4.54 11.07 6.02
CA SER A 161 5.32 11.62 4.89
C SER A 161 5.80 13.05 5.11
N ILE A 162 5.33 13.76 6.13
CA ILE A 162 5.74 15.15 6.45
C ILE A 162 7.00 15.17 7.33
N GLU A 163 7.15 14.17 8.20
CA GLU A 163 8.31 13.96 9.08
C GLU A 163 9.59 13.65 8.27
#